data_AF-A0A699Y7I8-F1
#
_entry.id   AF-A0A699Y7I8-F1
#
_cell.length_a   1.000
_cell.length_b   1.000
_cell.length_c   1.000
_cell.angle_alpha   90.00
_cell.angle_beta   90.00
_cell.angle_gamma   90.00
#
_symmetry.space_group_name_H-M   'P 1'
#
loop_
_entity.id
_entity.type
_entity.pdbx_description
1 polymer ?
#
loop_
_entity_poly.entity_id
_entity_poly.type
_entity_poly.pdbx_seq_one_letter_code
_entity_poly.pdbx_strand_id
1 'polypeptide(L)'
;MAGGADPAALLPFTLCCLRGGLLEVWLLLHWGLLALSLRCLAAPDLLLRAMAYEALGLFSALLESPAAPASVNVQPDGLHPSHVKHDFRERAQLAALLTYARNSVQRPLQRLPHCLALWLAEASCALARGPVSPGFALVSKALLLKEDLDLQQLPRTLLRGLASGTPSAAAEQTWSVALLVAGLQ
;
A
#
# COMPACT_ATOMS: atom_id res chain seq x y z
N MET A 1 -9.94 -14.29 9.82
CA MET A 1 -9.97 -13.21 10.82
C MET A 1 -8.86 -13.47 11.83
N ALA A 2 -7.67 -12.90 11.58
CA ALA A 2 -6.57 -12.94 12.54
C ALA A 2 -6.73 -11.75 13.49
N GLY A 3 -6.44 -11.92 14.78
CA GLY A 3 -6.51 -10.87 15.80
C GLY A 3 -5.83 -9.60 15.31
N GLY A 4 -6.63 -8.61 14.95
CA GLY A 4 -6.18 -7.42 14.25
C GLY A 4 -5.48 -6.51 15.22
N ALA A 5 -4.16 -6.42 15.12
CA ALA A 5 -3.38 -5.45 15.87
C ALA A 5 -3.98 -4.06 15.72
N ASP A 6 -4.11 -3.34 16.83
CA ASP A 6 -4.74 -2.03 16.88
C ASP A 6 -3.97 -1.05 15.97
N PRO A 7 -4.62 -0.43 14.95
CA PRO A 7 -3.96 0.56 14.11
C PRO A 7 -3.40 1.72 14.93
N ALA A 8 -3.99 2.05 16.09
CA ALA A 8 -3.48 3.09 16.98
C ALA A 8 -2.11 2.73 17.60
N ALA A 9 -1.76 1.45 17.70
CA ALA A 9 -0.45 1.00 18.15
C ALA A 9 0.53 0.81 16.98
N LEU A 10 0.07 0.28 15.86
CA LEU A 10 0.93 -0.03 14.71
C LEU A 10 1.33 1.20 13.87
N LEU A 11 0.50 2.24 13.78
CA LEU A 11 0.87 3.46 13.04
C LEU A 11 2.05 4.21 13.68
N PRO A 12 2.05 4.47 15.00
CA PRO A 12 3.21 5.04 15.68
C PRO A 12 4.46 4.20 15.50
N PHE A 13 4.37 2.86 15.61
CA PHE A 13 5.47 1.95 15.33
C PHE A 13 6.00 2.13 13.89
N THR A 14 5.09 2.16 12.90
CA THR A 14 5.43 2.36 11.50
C THR A 14 6.15 3.70 11.29
N LEU A 15 5.66 4.78 11.88
CA LEU A 15 6.29 6.10 11.82
C LEU A 15 7.67 6.12 12.46
N CYS A 16 7.85 5.48 13.62
CA CYS A 16 9.16 5.34 14.27
C CYS A 16 10.15 4.61 13.35
N CYS A 17 9.74 3.51 12.73
CA CYS A 17 10.57 2.77 11.78
C CYS A 17 10.93 3.60 10.55
N LEU A 18 9.96 4.33 9.98
CA LEU A 18 10.16 5.14 8.78
C LEU A 18 11.05 6.36 9.04
N ARG A 19 10.83 7.09 10.14
CA ARG A 19 11.64 8.26 10.51
C ARG A 19 13.05 7.86 10.94
N GLY A 20 13.17 6.77 11.70
CA GLY A 20 14.45 6.27 12.20
C GLY A 20 15.24 5.46 11.17
N GLY A 21 14.67 5.11 10.02
CA GLY A 21 15.28 4.20 9.06
C GLY A 21 15.63 2.84 9.67
N LEU A 22 14.84 2.39 10.66
CA LEU A 22 15.15 1.21 11.48
C LEU A 22 14.99 -0.11 10.72
N LEU A 23 14.11 -0.11 9.72
CA LEU A 23 13.80 -1.28 8.89
C LEU A 23 13.80 -0.87 7.41
N GLU A 24 14.19 -1.81 6.55
CA GLU A 24 14.13 -1.60 5.11
C GLU A 24 12.67 -1.48 4.64
N VAL A 25 12.44 -0.60 3.66
CA VAL A 25 11.09 -0.37 3.10
C VAL A 25 10.43 -1.66 2.64
N TRP A 26 11.18 -2.56 2.02
CA TRP A 26 10.64 -3.83 1.54
C TRP A 26 10.02 -4.64 2.68
N LEU A 27 10.66 -4.68 3.85
CA LEU A 27 10.16 -5.41 5.00
C LEU A 27 8.88 -4.78 5.56
N LEU A 28 8.85 -3.44 5.65
CA LEU A 28 7.66 -2.69 6.07
C LEU A 28 6.46 -2.95 5.13
N LEU A 29 6.71 -3.05 3.82
CA LEU A 29 5.70 -3.40 2.82
C LEU A 29 5.23 -4.85 2.97
N HIS A 30 6.15 -5.79 3.16
CA HIS A 30 5.84 -7.21 3.32
C HIS A 30 5.03 -7.47 4.60
N TRP A 31 5.30 -6.74 5.68
CA TRP A 31 4.51 -6.76 6.91
C TRP A 31 3.14 -6.08 6.77
N GLY A 32 2.86 -5.48 5.62
CA GLY A 32 1.57 -4.82 5.35
C GLY A 32 1.40 -3.48 6.03
N LEU A 33 2.48 -2.84 6.51
CA LEU A 33 2.39 -1.57 7.23
C LEU A 33 1.99 -0.41 6.31
N LEU A 34 2.38 -0.45 5.03
CA LEU A 34 1.84 0.48 4.03
C LEU A 34 0.34 0.26 3.83
N ALA A 35 -0.09 -0.99 3.66
CA ALA A 35 -1.50 -1.30 3.48
C ALA A 35 -2.35 -0.88 4.69
N LEU A 36 -1.83 -1.08 5.90
CA LEU A 36 -2.44 -0.58 7.13
C LEU A 36 -2.57 0.95 7.11
N SER A 37 -1.48 1.65 6.76
CA SER A 37 -1.46 3.11 6.66
C SER A 37 -2.50 3.60 5.66
N LEU A 38 -2.59 2.97 4.49
CA LEU A 38 -3.59 3.28 3.45
C LEU A 38 -5.03 3.06 3.94
N ARG A 39 -5.31 1.97 4.68
CA ARG A 39 -6.64 1.76 5.29
C ARG A 39 -6.98 2.86 6.30
N CYS A 40 -6.00 3.33 7.06
CA CYS A 40 -6.20 4.37 8.07
C CYS A 40 -6.54 5.75 7.46
N LEU A 41 -6.36 5.96 6.15
CA LEU A 41 -6.83 7.17 5.47
C LEU A 41 -8.37 7.30 5.46
N ALA A 42 -9.10 6.18 5.61
CA ALA A 42 -10.55 6.18 5.76
C ALA A 42 -11.02 6.30 7.22
N ALA A 43 -10.10 6.37 8.20
CA ALA A 43 -10.44 6.40 9.61
C ALA A 43 -11.23 7.67 9.98
N PRO A 44 -12.24 7.56 10.87
CA PRO A 44 -12.97 8.73 11.37
C PRO A 44 -12.09 9.59 12.29
N ASP A 45 -11.18 8.97 13.04
CA ASP A 45 -10.22 9.64 13.92
C ASP A 45 -9.22 10.50 13.13
N LEU A 46 -9.13 11.79 13.48
CA LEU A 46 -8.26 12.75 12.80
C LEU A 46 -6.78 12.51 13.06
N LEU A 47 -6.39 12.13 14.28
CA LEU A 47 -5.01 11.87 14.65
C LEU A 47 -4.50 10.61 13.94
N LEU A 48 -5.32 9.55 13.93
CA LEU A 48 -4.99 8.32 13.22
C LEU A 48 -4.80 8.58 11.72
N ARG A 49 -5.69 9.40 11.13
CA ARG A 49 -5.59 9.80 9.73
C ARG A 49 -4.37 10.69 9.47
N ALA A 50 -4.03 11.60 10.37
CA ALA A 50 -2.84 12.44 10.26
C ALA A 50 -1.56 11.62 10.26
N MET A 51 -1.45 10.64 11.17
CA MET A 51 -0.34 9.70 11.18
C MET A 51 -0.26 8.87 9.90
N ALA A 52 -1.41 8.44 9.37
CA ALA A 52 -1.48 7.69 8.11
C ALA A 52 -1.00 8.51 6.91
N TYR A 53 -1.40 9.79 6.83
CA TYR A 53 -0.92 10.72 5.80
C TYR A 53 0.57 11.01 5.92
N GLU A 54 1.08 11.11 7.15
CA GLU A 54 2.51 11.28 7.37
C GLU A 54 3.28 10.02 6.92
N ALA A 55 2.83 8.83 7.33
CA ALA A 55 3.43 7.57 6.92
C ALA A 55 3.43 7.43 5.38
N LEU A 56 2.33 7.81 4.72
CA LEU A 56 2.22 7.84 3.27
C LEU A 56 3.30 8.73 2.63
N GLY A 57 3.52 9.93 3.17
CA GLY A 57 4.56 10.85 2.69
C GLY A 57 5.97 10.28 2.85
N LEU A 58 6.26 9.64 3.98
CA LEU A 58 7.55 8.98 4.23
C LEU A 58 7.76 7.78 3.31
N PHE A 59 6.74 6.95 3.10
CA PHE A 59 6.79 5.86 2.13
C PHE A 59 7.03 6.38 0.71
N SER A 60 6.33 7.43 0.27
CA SER A 60 6.55 8.05 -1.04
C SER A 60 8.00 8.51 -1.20
N ALA A 61 8.52 9.27 -0.23
CA ALA A 61 9.90 9.75 -0.28
C ALA A 61 10.92 8.60 -0.36
N LEU A 62 10.70 7.54 0.44
CA LEU A 62 11.58 6.38 0.44
C LEU A 62 11.45 5.51 -0.81
N LEU A 63 10.32 5.52 -1.52
CA LEU A 63 10.14 4.78 -2.78
C LEU A 63 10.68 5.56 -3.99
N GLU A 64 10.56 6.89 -3.99
CA GLU A 64 11.02 7.78 -5.06
C GLU A 64 12.54 7.95 -5.08
N SER A 65 13.20 7.97 -3.93
CA SER A 65 14.65 8.12 -3.88
C SER A 65 15.34 6.87 -4.48
N PRO A 66 16.07 6.95 -5.60
CA PRO A 66 16.81 5.81 -6.16
C PRO A 66 17.96 5.33 -5.24
N ALA A 67 18.24 6.09 -4.18
CA ALA A 67 19.29 5.89 -3.20
C ALA A 67 18.77 5.92 -1.75
N ALA A 68 17.50 5.54 -1.50
CA ALA A 68 17.02 5.42 -0.12
C ALA A 68 17.92 4.42 0.63
N PRO A 69 18.38 4.78 1.84
CA PRO A 69 19.61 4.27 2.41
C PRO A 69 19.60 2.75 2.44
N ALA A 70 20.69 2.17 1.91
CA ALA A 70 21.24 0.96 2.49
C ALA A 70 21.08 1.11 4.01
N SER A 71 20.36 0.18 4.62
CA SER A 71 20.23 -0.02 6.05
C SER A 71 21.35 0.70 6.81
N VAL A 72 21.00 1.59 7.74
CA VAL A 72 22.01 2.18 8.64
C VAL A 72 22.86 1.03 9.17
N ASN A 73 24.18 1.12 8.93
CA ASN A 73 25.19 0.40 9.68
C ASN A 73 25.02 0.82 11.16
N VAL A 74 24.05 0.22 11.85
CA VAL A 74 24.12 0.09 13.29
C VAL A 74 24.86 -1.22 13.48
N GLN A 75 26.17 -1.11 13.65
CA GLN A 75 26.92 -2.14 14.36
C GLN A 75 26.51 -2.02 15.83
N PRO A 76 25.90 -3.09 16.37
CA PRO A 76 26.35 -3.59 17.64
C PRO A 76 26.50 -5.10 17.52
N ASP A 77 27.74 -5.57 17.62
CA ASP A 77 28.10 -6.94 18.03
C ASP A 77 27.22 -8.10 17.54
N GLY A 78 27.72 -8.80 16.52
CA GLY A 78 27.88 -10.26 16.63
C GLY A 78 26.69 -11.19 16.29
N LEU A 79 25.52 -10.70 15.88
CA LEU A 79 24.46 -11.57 15.34
C LEU A 79 23.86 -10.98 14.05
N HIS A 80 24.51 -11.20 12.91
CA HIS A 80 24.08 -10.69 11.61
C HIS A 80 22.91 -11.51 11.03
N PRO A 81 21.73 -10.93 10.75
CA PRO A 81 20.92 -11.36 9.63
C PRO A 81 21.62 -10.91 8.33
N SER A 82 21.71 -11.80 7.37
CA SER A 82 22.26 -11.56 6.04
C SER A 82 21.54 -10.41 5.33
N HIS A 83 22.25 -9.32 5.02
CA HIS A 83 21.77 -8.24 4.16
C HIS A 83 21.68 -8.72 2.71
N VAL A 84 20.64 -9.49 2.41
CA VAL A 84 20.29 -9.85 1.03
C VAL A 84 19.72 -8.59 0.39
N LYS A 85 20.44 -8.01 -0.57
CA LYS A 85 19.87 -6.97 -1.44
C LYS A 85 18.66 -7.58 -2.15
N HIS A 86 17.47 -7.19 -1.72
CA HIS A 86 16.26 -7.59 -2.42
C HIS A 86 16.07 -6.64 -3.60
N ASP A 87 16.19 -7.16 -4.83
CA ASP A 87 15.83 -6.41 -6.03
C ASP A 87 14.34 -6.11 -5.98
N PHE A 88 14.00 -4.92 -5.52
CA PHE A 88 12.62 -4.50 -5.35
C PHE A 88 12.07 -3.91 -6.65
N ARG A 89 11.72 -4.81 -7.59
CA ARG A 89 11.35 -4.47 -8.98
C ARG A 89 10.06 -3.63 -9.05
N GLU A 90 9.13 -3.88 -8.14
CA GLU A 90 7.80 -3.26 -8.10
C GLU A 90 7.80 -1.88 -7.41
N ARG A 91 8.98 -1.38 -7.00
CA ARG A 91 9.16 -0.08 -6.36
C ARG A 91 8.54 1.07 -7.15
N ALA A 92 8.76 1.09 -8.46
CA ALA A 92 8.23 2.14 -9.33
C ALA A 92 6.70 2.10 -9.43
N GLN A 93 6.11 0.91 -9.43
CA GLN A 93 4.66 0.73 -9.46
C GLN A 93 4.02 1.17 -8.14
N LEU A 94 4.68 0.86 -7.02
CA LEU A 94 4.23 1.33 -5.70
C LEU A 94 4.37 2.84 -5.56
N ALA A 95 5.49 3.43 -6.00
CA ALA A 95 5.62 4.89 -6.06
C ALA A 95 4.50 5.51 -6.89
N ALA A 96 4.22 4.95 -8.08
CA ALA A 96 3.12 5.40 -8.92
C ALA A 96 1.75 5.28 -8.23
N LEU A 97 1.49 4.19 -7.51
CA LEU A 97 0.27 4.00 -6.71
C LEU A 97 0.15 5.06 -5.61
N LEU A 98 1.23 5.41 -4.91
CA LEU A 98 1.19 6.42 -3.85
C LEU A 98 1.00 7.82 -4.42
N THR A 99 1.65 8.13 -5.54
CA THR A 99 1.41 9.38 -6.29
C THR A 99 -0.04 9.48 -6.72
N TYR A 100 -0.60 8.37 -7.18
CA TYR A 100 -1.99 8.27 -7.58
C TYR A 100 -2.96 8.50 -6.41
N ALA A 101 -2.70 7.87 -5.26
CA ALA A 101 -3.44 8.13 -4.02
C ALA A 101 -3.33 9.60 -3.58
N ARG A 102 -2.13 10.18 -3.62
CA ARG A 102 -1.87 11.57 -3.25
C ARG A 102 -2.63 12.55 -4.15
N ASN A 103 -2.68 12.29 -5.45
CA ASN A 103 -3.39 13.15 -6.40
C ASN A 103 -4.91 13.11 -6.23
N SER A 104 -5.47 12.03 -5.66
CA SER A 104 -6.90 11.94 -5.34
C SER A 104 -7.33 12.84 -4.16
N VAL A 105 -6.37 13.32 -3.36
CA VAL A 105 -6.63 14.07 -2.14
C VAL A 105 -6.70 15.56 -2.44
N GLN A 106 -7.88 16.15 -2.30
CA GLN A 106 -8.13 17.56 -2.64
C GLN A 106 -7.98 18.49 -1.43
N ARG A 107 -8.18 17.96 -0.22
CA ARG A 107 -8.12 18.72 1.04
C ARG A 107 -7.10 18.09 2.00
N PRO A 108 -6.44 18.88 2.85
CA PRO A 108 -5.52 18.32 3.84
C PRO A 108 -6.28 17.36 4.77
N LEU A 109 -5.68 16.18 5.00
CA LEU A 109 -6.24 15.15 5.88
C LEU A 109 -7.66 14.70 5.49
N GLN A 110 -8.01 14.76 4.20
CA GLN A 110 -9.31 14.33 3.70
C GLN A 110 -9.58 12.87 4.07
N ARG A 111 -10.80 12.58 4.52
CA ARG A 111 -11.20 11.19 4.74
C ARG A 111 -11.42 10.53 3.38
N LEU A 112 -10.72 9.44 3.09
CA LEU A 112 -10.99 8.64 1.90
C LEU A 112 -12.24 7.78 2.09
N PRO A 113 -13.01 7.51 1.02
CA PRO A 113 -14.04 6.47 1.05
C PRO A 113 -13.44 5.12 1.44
N HIS A 114 -14.18 4.33 2.23
CA HIS A 114 -13.68 3.06 2.76
C HIS A 114 -13.23 2.10 1.64
N CYS A 115 -14.08 1.91 0.61
CA CYS A 115 -13.77 1.09 -0.55
C CYS A 115 -12.46 1.50 -1.25
N LEU A 116 -12.19 2.81 -1.34
CA LEU A 116 -11.01 3.33 -2.02
C LEU A 116 -9.75 3.12 -1.19
N ALA A 117 -9.81 3.40 0.11
CA ALA A 117 -8.71 3.14 1.04
C ALA A 117 -8.37 1.64 1.11
N LEU A 118 -9.39 0.78 1.14
CA LEU A 118 -9.22 -0.67 1.09
C LEU A 118 -8.60 -1.11 -0.24
N TRP A 119 -9.10 -0.58 -1.36
CA TRP A 119 -8.54 -0.88 -2.68
C TRP A 119 -7.06 -0.47 -2.77
N LEU A 120 -6.70 0.73 -2.31
CA LEU A 120 -5.31 1.19 -2.26
C LEU A 120 -4.44 0.25 -1.42
N ALA A 121 -4.93 -0.15 -0.25
CA ALA A 121 -4.22 -1.06 0.63
C ALA A 121 -3.95 -2.42 -0.05
N GLU A 122 -4.98 -3.01 -0.66
CA GLU A 122 -4.87 -4.31 -1.31
C GLU A 122 -4.10 -4.24 -2.63
N ALA A 123 -4.20 -3.14 -3.36
CA ALA A 123 -3.35 -2.85 -4.51
C ALA A 123 -1.88 -2.78 -4.09
N SER A 124 -1.57 -2.12 -2.96
CA SER A 124 -0.20 -2.05 -2.45
C SER A 124 0.33 -3.44 -2.05
N CYS A 125 -0.49 -4.28 -1.42
CA CYS A 125 -0.13 -5.65 -1.10
C CYS A 125 0.02 -6.53 -2.36
N ALA A 126 -0.83 -6.34 -3.36
CA ALA A 126 -0.73 -7.06 -4.64
C ALA A 126 0.59 -6.74 -5.35
N LEU A 127 0.96 -5.46 -5.41
CA LEU A 127 2.25 -5.04 -5.96
C LEU A 127 3.44 -5.56 -5.14
N ALA A 128 3.37 -5.49 -3.80
CA ALA A 128 4.44 -6.00 -2.94
C ALA A 128 4.64 -7.53 -3.05
N ARG A 129 3.58 -8.28 -3.36
CA ARG A 129 3.64 -9.74 -3.62
C ARG A 129 4.03 -10.09 -5.05
N GLY A 130 4.13 -9.10 -5.94
CA GLY A 130 4.51 -9.28 -7.34
C GLY A 130 3.49 -10.09 -8.16
N PRO A 131 3.92 -10.71 -9.27
CA PRO A 131 3.03 -11.32 -10.28
C PRO A 131 2.30 -12.57 -9.80
N VAL A 132 2.64 -13.10 -8.62
CA VAL A 132 1.94 -14.24 -8.00
C VAL A 132 0.55 -13.83 -7.52
N SER A 133 0.34 -12.55 -7.22
CA SER A 133 -0.95 -12.10 -6.69
C SER A 133 -1.97 -11.85 -7.82
N PRO A 134 -3.25 -12.22 -7.62
CA PRO A 134 -4.28 -12.07 -8.66
C PRO A 134 -4.56 -10.61 -9.01
N GLY A 135 -4.39 -9.69 -8.05
CA GLY A 135 -4.57 -8.25 -8.27
C GLY A 135 -3.42 -7.58 -9.03
N PHE A 136 -2.25 -8.22 -9.14
CA PHE A 136 -1.04 -7.58 -9.68
C PHE A 136 -1.25 -7.06 -11.11
N ALA A 137 -1.78 -7.92 -11.99
CA ALA A 137 -1.99 -7.58 -13.39
C ALA A 137 -3.02 -6.46 -13.56
N LEU A 138 -4.13 -6.50 -12.79
CA LEU A 138 -5.18 -5.49 -12.81
C LEU A 138 -4.65 -4.12 -12.36
N VAL A 139 -3.93 -4.09 -11.24
CA VAL A 139 -3.37 -2.86 -10.67
C VAL A 139 -2.29 -2.29 -11.59
N SER A 140 -1.37 -3.13 -12.06
CA SER A 140 -0.31 -2.71 -12.98
C SER A 140 -0.88 -2.12 -14.27
N LYS A 141 -1.90 -2.76 -14.85
CA LYS A 141 -2.60 -2.25 -16.03
C LYS A 141 -3.28 -0.90 -15.75
N ALA A 142 -3.86 -0.72 -14.58
CA ALA A 142 -4.48 0.56 -14.20
C ALA A 142 -3.48 1.69 -14.06
N LEU A 143 -2.33 1.42 -13.43
CA LEU A 143 -1.26 2.39 -13.28
C LEU A 143 -0.68 2.80 -14.64
N LEU A 144 -0.51 1.85 -15.55
CA LEU A 144 -0.05 2.13 -16.92
C LEU A 144 -1.04 3.01 -17.70
N LEU A 145 -2.34 2.79 -17.50
CA LEU A 145 -3.38 3.59 -18.14
C LEU A 145 -3.58 4.96 -17.51
N LYS A 146 -2.90 5.25 -16.39
CA LYS A 146 -3.04 6.51 -15.63
C LYS A 146 -4.51 6.90 -15.45
N GLU A 147 -5.33 5.92 -15.05
CA GLU A 147 -6.72 6.22 -14.72
C GLU A 147 -6.76 7.27 -13.60
N ASP A 148 -7.86 8.01 -13.45
CA ASP A 148 -8.05 8.95 -12.34
C ASP A 148 -8.83 8.31 -11.19
N LEU A 149 -8.38 8.51 -9.94
CA LEU A 149 -9.05 8.03 -8.73
C LEU A 149 -10.06 9.10 -8.34
N ASP A 150 -11.28 8.96 -8.84
CA ASP A 150 -12.39 9.74 -8.33
C ASP A 150 -12.84 9.17 -6.98
N LEU A 151 -12.80 10.00 -5.93
CA LEU A 151 -13.27 9.64 -4.59
C LEU A 151 -14.77 9.29 -4.56
N GLN A 152 -15.54 9.72 -5.58
CA GLN A 152 -16.97 9.42 -5.67
C GLN A 152 -17.29 8.15 -6.46
N GLN A 153 -16.31 7.61 -7.20
CA GLN A 153 -16.53 6.45 -8.06
C GLN A 153 -15.79 5.22 -7.54
N LEU A 154 -16.37 4.06 -7.83
CA LEU A 154 -15.72 2.79 -7.56
C LEU A 154 -14.50 2.64 -8.48
N PRO A 155 -13.32 2.20 -7.96
CA PRO A 155 -12.14 2.01 -8.79
C PRO A 155 -12.45 1.14 -10.02
N ARG A 156 -12.22 1.67 -11.23
CA ARG A 156 -12.50 0.98 -12.51
C ARG A 156 -11.76 -0.36 -12.65
N THR A 157 -10.70 -0.54 -11.87
CA THR A 157 -9.96 -1.79 -11.72
C THR A 157 -10.82 -2.93 -11.18
N LEU A 158 -11.70 -2.65 -10.22
CA LEU A 158 -12.63 -3.63 -9.66
C LEU A 158 -13.65 -4.05 -10.73
N LEU A 159 -14.22 -3.09 -11.47
CA LEU A 159 -15.16 -3.38 -12.55
C LEU A 159 -14.51 -4.21 -13.66
N ARG A 160 -13.27 -3.91 -14.02
CA ARG A 160 -12.50 -4.69 -15.01
C ARG A 160 -12.15 -6.08 -14.51
N GLY A 161 -11.85 -6.24 -13.23
CA GLY A 161 -11.61 -7.56 -12.63
C GLY A 161 -12.85 -8.44 -12.63
N LEU A 162 -14.05 -7.85 -12.39
CA LEU A 162 -15.32 -8.57 -12.53
C LEU A 162 -15.59 -9.03 -13.97
N ALA A 163 -15.28 -8.16 -14.94
CA ALA A 163 -15.46 -8.44 -16.37
C ALA A 163 -14.24 -9.12 -17.02
N SER A 164 -13.32 -9.69 -16.24
CA SER A 164 -12.09 -10.27 -16.78
C SER A 164 -12.37 -11.52 -17.61
N GLY A 165 -11.74 -11.60 -18.80
CA GLY A 165 -11.72 -12.77 -19.68
C GLY A 165 -10.32 -13.37 -19.84
N THR A 166 -9.39 -13.04 -18.95
CA THR A 166 -8.01 -13.57 -18.97
C THR A 166 -7.98 -15.04 -18.52
N PRO A 167 -6.89 -15.79 -18.78
CA PRO A 167 -6.72 -17.13 -18.20
C PRO A 167 -6.71 -17.13 -16.65
N SER A 168 -6.50 -15.97 -16.02
CA SER A 168 -6.57 -15.78 -14.57
C SER A 168 -7.91 -15.17 -14.10
N ALA A 169 -8.93 -15.14 -14.97
CA ALA A 169 -10.20 -14.45 -14.73
C ALA A 169 -10.87 -14.88 -13.42
N ALA A 170 -10.89 -16.17 -13.09
CA ALA A 170 -11.51 -16.65 -11.86
C ALA A 170 -10.85 -16.06 -10.59
N ALA A 171 -9.52 -15.97 -10.58
CA ALA A 171 -8.79 -15.42 -9.45
C ALA A 171 -8.93 -13.89 -9.36
N GLU A 172 -8.91 -13.20 -10.50
CA GLU A 172 -9.15 -11.76 -10.62
C GLU A 172 -10.56 -11.36 -10.18
N GLN A 173 -11.58 -12.13 -10.60
CA GLN A 173 -12.98 -11.95 -10.20
C GLN A 173 -13.15 -12.19 -8.71
N THR A 174 -12.59 -13.28 -8.17
CA THR A 174 -12.66 -13.58 -6.73
C THR A 174 -12.01 -12.47 -5.89
N TRP A 175 -10.84 -11.98 -6.32
CA TRP A 175 -10.17 -10.86 -5.66
C TRP A 175 -11.03 -9.60 -5.70
N SER A 176 -11.63 -9.28 -6.85
CA SER A 176 -12.48 -8.09 -7.01
C SER A 176 -13.76 -8.17 -6.18
N VAL A 177 -14.41 -9.34 -6.14
CA VAL A 177 -15.61 -9.59 -5.30
C VAL A 177 -15.24 -9.50 -3.82
N ALA A 178 -14.12 -10.08 -3.39
CA ALA A 178 -13.67 -10.01 -2.00
C ALA A 178 -13.45 -8.56 -1.55
N LEU A 179 -12.86 -7.72 -2.40
CA LEU A 179 -12.68 -6.29 -2.13
C LEU A 179 -14.00 -5.54 -2.02
N LEU A 180 -14.96 -5.84 -2.89
CA LEU A 180 -16.30 -5.23 -2.84
C LEU A 180 -17.03 -5.60 -1.55
N VAL A 181 -17.01 -6.88 -1.19
CA VAL A 181 -17.63 -7.37 0.05
C VAL A 181 -16.97 -6.74 1.27
N ALA A 182 -15.64 -6.66 1.32
CA ALA A 182 -14.92 -6.05 2.42
C ALA A 182 -15.08 -4.51 2.47
N GLY A 183 -15.36 -3.85 1.34
CA GLY A 183 -15.60 -2.42 1.27
C GLY A 183 -17.00 -1.97 1.70
N LEU A 184 -17.97 -2.90 1.74
CA LEU A 184 -19.35 -2.64 2.16
C LEU A 184 -19.56 -2.70 3.69
N GLN A 185 -18.55 -3.11 4.44
CA GLN A 185 -18.55 -3.22 5.90
C GLN A 185 -18.15 -1.89 6.56
#